data_AF-A0A0F3MJL2-F1
#
_entry.id   AF-A0A0F3MJL2-F1
#
_cell.length_a   1.000
_cell.length_b   1.000
_cell.length_c   1.000
_cell.angle_alpha   90.00
_cell.angle_beta   90.00
_cell.angle_gamma   90.00
#
_symmetry.space_group_name_H-M   'P 1'
#
loop_
_entity.id
_entity.type
_entity.pdbx_description
1 polymer ?
#
loop_
_entity_poly.entity_id
_entity_poly.type
_entity_poly.pdbx_seq_one_letter_code
_entity_poly.pdbx_strand_id
1 'polypeptide(L)'
;MDLGTVFNKAIKWGLIEQNPALGIERHKMQARERSLTYDEMPKFLQVVKQEKSEIVKDFILLALYTGARKSNVLEMEWKRFY
;
A
#
# COMPACT_ATOMS: atom_id res chain seq x y z
N MET A 1 -8.12 -1.84 11.54
CA MET A 1 -8.24 -1.99 13.01
C MET A 1 -8.50 -3.46 13.27
N ASP A 2 -7.67 -4.12 14.07
CA ASP A 2 -7.83 -5.54 14.37
C ASP A 2 -8.73 -5.78 15.60
N LEU A 3 -9.23 -7.01 15.75
CA LEU A 3 -10.16 -7.39 16.82
C LEU A 3 -9.57 -7.18 18.23
N GLY A 4 -8.28 -7.47 18.40
CA GLY A 4 -7.58 -7.22 19.66
C GLY A 4 -7.54 -5.73 20.02
N THR A 5 -7.35 -4.85 19.04
CA THR A 5 -7.38 -3.39 19.20
C THR A 5 -8.77 -2.91 19.62
N VAL A 6 -9.83 -3.47 19.04
CA VAL A 6 -11.22 -3.15 19.40
C VAL A 6 -11.50 -3.54 20.85
N PHE A 7 -11.15 -4.76 21.26
CA PHE A 7 -11.36 -5.22 22.63
C PHE A 7 -10.48 -4.49 23.66
N ASN A 8 -9.25 -4.14 23.31
CA ASN A 8 -8.42 -3.27 24.15
C ASN A 8 -9.05 -1.88 24.34
N LYS A 9 -9.75 -1.37 23.32
CA LYS A 9 -10.51 -0.11 23.44
C LYS A 9 -11.75 -0.28 24.32
N ALA A 10 -12.45 -1.41 24.22
CA ALA A 10 -13.58 -1.74 25.08
C ALA A 10 -13.19 -1.86 26.56
N ILE A 11 -12.01 -2.42 26.86
CA ILE A 11 -11.44 -2.43 28.22
C ILE A 11 -11.19 -0.99 28.71
N LYS A 12 -10.57 -0.14 27.88
CA LYS A 12 -10.35 1.28 28.23
C LYS A 12 -11.65 2.04 28.50
N TRP A 13 -12.75 1.60 27.90
CA TRP A 13 -14.08 2.17 28.11
C TRP A 13 -14.88 1.48 29.24
N GLY A 14 -14.29 0.50 29.92
CA GLY A 14 -14.94 -0.22 31.02
C GLY A 14 -16.10 -1.12 30.59
N LEU A 15 -16.21 -1.46 29.30
CA LEU A 15 -17.30 -2.30 28.77
C LEU A 15 -17.06 -3.79 29.02
N ILE A 16 -15.79 -4.19 29.10
CA ILE A 16 -15.36 -5.57 29.37
C ILE A 16 -14.09 -5.54 30.23
N GLU A 17 -13.87 -6.58 31.03
CA GLU A 17 -12.69 -6.67 31.90
C GLU A 17 -11.47 -7.28 31.20
N GLN A 18 -11.70 -8.16 30.24
CA GLN A 18 -10.66 -8.96 29.58
C GLN A 18 -10.82 -8.97 28.07
N ASN A 19 -9.70 -9.08 27.36
CA ASN A 19 -9.69 -9.12 25.90
C ASN A 19 -9.83 -10.59 25.45
N PRO A 20 -10.96 -11.00 24.84
CA PRO A 20 -11.15 -12.38 24.41
C PRO A 20 -10.26 -12.77 23.22
N ALA A 21 -9.62 -11.81 22.56
CA ALA A 21 -8.61 -12.06 21.53
C ALA A 21 -7.17 -12.14 22.09
N LEU A 22 -7.01 -12.05 23.42
CA LEU A 22 -5.71 -12.21 24.07
C LEU A 22 -5.21 -13.65 23.89
N GLY A 23 -3.97 -13.81 23.43
CA GLY A 23 -3.37 -15.13 23.20
C GLY A 23 -3.80 -15.83 21.91
N ILE A 24 -4.71 -15.25 21.12
CA ILE A 24 -5.03 -15.77 19.78
C ILE A 24 -3.92 -15.36 18.82
N GLU A 25 -3.17 -16.35 18.32
CA GLU A 25 -2.16 -16.11 17.30
C GLU A 25 -2.79 -15.56 16.01
N ARG A 26 -2.17 -14.52 15.45
CA ARG A 26 -2.58 -14.01 14.15
C ARG A 26 -2.26 -15.03 13.09
N HIS A 27 -3.21 -15.25 12.18
CA HIS A 27 -2.95 -16.03 10.99
C HIS A 27 -1.77 -15.39 10.23
N LYS A 28 -0.67 -16.15 10.08
CA LYS A 28 0.50 -15.71 9.33
C LYS A 28 0.12 -15.63 7.85
N MET A 29 -0.13 -14.41 7.37
CA MET A 29 -0.31 -14.21 5.95
C MET A 29 1.02 -14.42 5.25
N GLN A 30 1.02 -15.24 4.20
CA GLN A 30 2.13 -15.27 3.27
C GLN A 30 2.13 -13.93 2.52
N ALA A 31 3.21 -13.17 2.64
CA ALA A 31 3.41 -12.00 1.81
C ALA A 31 3.46 -12.45 0.35
N ARG A 32 2.47 -12.07 -0.45
CA ARG A 32 2.55 -12.21 -1.90
C ARG A 32 3.18 -10.95 -2.44
N GLU A 33 4.49 -10.97 -2.58
CA GLU A 33 5.23 -9.90 -3.24
C GLU A 33 6.10 -10.49 -4.34
N ARG A 34 5.48 -10.73 -5.51
CA ARG A 34 6.27 -10.79 -6.73
C ARG A 34 6.55 -9.36 -7.14
N SER A 35 7.81 -8.95 -6.99
CA SER A 35 8.30 -7.67 -7.51
C SER A 35 8.80 -7.83 -8.94
N LEU A 36 8.80 -6.73 -9.70
CA LEU A 36 9.47 -6.67 -11.00
C LEU A 36 10.96 -6.96 -10.79
N THR A 37 11.50 -7.91 -11.56
CA THR A 37 12.95 -8.16 -11.56
C THR A 37 13.68 -7.14 -12.43
N TYR A 38 15.01 -7.07 -12.27
CA TYR A 38 15.85 -6.22 -13.13
C TYR A 38 15.72 -6.58 -14.61
N ASP A 39 15.55 -7.87 -14.94
CA ASP A 39 15.38 -8.32 -16.32
C ASP A 39 13.97 -8.03 -16.90
N GLU A 40 12.97 -7.91 -16.03
CA GLU A 40 11.60 -7.55 -16.42
C GLU A 40 11.45 -6.05 -16.64
N MET A 41 12.24 -5.23 -15.96
CA MET A 41 12.11 -3.77 -16.00
C MET A 41 12.25 -3.18 -17.42
N PRO A 42 13.25 -3.56 -18.26
CA PRO A 42 13.35 -3.05 -19.62
C PRO A 42 12.15 -3.42 -20.48
N LYS A 43 11.64 -4.65 -20.34
CA LYS A 43 10.47 -5.15 -21.07
C LYS A 43 9.20 -4.41 -20.65
N PHE A 44 9.05 -4.18 -19.35
CA PHE A 44 7.93 -3.40 -18.81
C PHE A 44 7.95 -1.97 -19.36
N LEU A 45 9.10 -1.28 -19.30
CA LEU A 45 9.23 0.09 -19.81
C LEU A 45 8.98 0.19 -21.33
N GLN A 46 9.32 -0.84 -22.11
CA GLN A 46 8.98 -0.87 -23.54
C GLN A 46 7.46 -0.87 -23.78
N VAL A 47 6.71 -1.64 -22.99
CA VAL A 47 5.24 -1.68 -23.08
C VAL A 47 4.64 -0.36 -22.60
N VAL A 48 5.13 0.21 -21.50
CA VAL A 48 4.67 1.50 -20.99
C VAL A 48 4.86 2.63 -22.02
N LYS A 49 5.94 2.60 -22.81
CA LYS A 49 6.14 3.57 -23.90
C LYS A 49 5.12 3.46 -25.03
N GLN A 50 4.46 2.32 -25.19
CA GLN A 50 3.42 2.07 -26.19
C GLN A 50 2.00 2.32 -25.66
N GLU A 51 1.86 2.66 -24.39
CA GLU A 51 0.58 3.02 -23.79
C GLU A 51 0.00 4.25 -24.50
N LYS A 52 -1.28 4.17 -24.88
CA LYS A 52 -1.95 5.24 -25.63
C LYS A 52 -2.38 6.39 -24.72
N SER A 53 -2.68 6.08 -23.46
CA SER A 53 -3.05 7.09 -22.49
C SER A 53 -1.79 7.71 -21.87
N GLU A 54 -1.47 8.93 -22.28
CA GLU A 54 -0.34 9.68 -21.70
C GLU A 54 -0.48 9.82 -20.18
N ILE A 55 -1.71 10.01 -19.66
CA ILE A 55 -1.95 10.09 -18.21
C ILE A 55 -1.54 8.80 -17.48
N VAL A 56 -1.85 7.64 -18.06
CA VAL A 56 -1.49 6.35 -17.46
C VAL A 56 0.02 6.14 -17.51
N LYS A 57 0.64 6.49 -18.64
CA LYS A 57 2.08 6.43 -18.82
C LYS A 57 2.82 7.33 -17.84
N ASP A 58 2.41 8.59 -17.71
CA ASP A 58 3.00 9.55 -16.76
C ASP A 58 2.83 9.09 -15.32
N PHE A 59 1.65 8.58 -14.96
CA PHE A 59 1.41 8.00 -13.64
C PHE A 59 2.36 6.84 -13.34
N ILE A 60 2.52 5.89 -14.28
CA ILE A 60 3.42 4.73 -14.10
C ILE A 60 4.86 5.20 -13.94
N LEU A 61 5.32 6.12 -14.79
CA LEU A 61 6.68 6.64 -14.73
C LEU A 61 6.93 7.40 -13.41
N LEU A 62 6.02 8.27 -12.99
CA LEU A 62 6.12 8.98 -11.70
C LEU A 62 6.18 8.02 -10.52
N ALA A 63 5.33 6.98 -10.51
CA ALA A 63 5.35 5.97 -9.45
C ALA A 63 6.68 5.21 -9.40
N LEU A 64 7.25 4.88 -10.56
CA LEU A 64 8.56 4.22 -10.65
C LEU A 64 9.72 5.13 -10.21
N TYR A 65 9.73 6.39 -10.64
CA TYR A 65 10.82 7.33 -10.34
C TYR A 65 10.82 7.80 -8.88
N THR A 66 9.64 7.96 -8.28
CA THR A 66 9.52 8.48 -6.90
C THR A 66 9.48 7.37 -5.85
N GLY A 67 9.10 6.15 -6.22
CA GLY A 67 8.85 5.07 -5.26
C GLY A 67 7.70 5.35 -4.29
N ALA A 68 6.87 6.36 -4.54
CA ALA A 68 5.77 6.73 -3.67
C ALA A 68 4.60 5.75 -3.78
N ARG A 69 3.76 5.68 -2.72
CA ARG A 69 2.53 4.90 -2.76
C ARG A 69 1.62 5.43 -3.87
N LYS A 70 0.89 4.52 -4.53
CA LYS A 70 -0.12 4.88 -5.56
C LYS A 70 -1.02 6.04 -5.14
N SER A 71 -1.58 5.99 -3.92
CA SER A 71 -2.45 7.04 -3.40
C SER A 71 -1.73 8.39 -3.35
N ASN A 72 -0.48 8.39 -2.88
CA ASN A 72 0.32 9.60 -2.79
C ASN A 72 0.58 10.20 -4.17
N VAL A 73 0.90 9.36 -5.18
CA VAL A 73 1.12 9.81 -6.57
C VAL A 73 -0.16 10.43 -7.15
N LEU A 74 -1.32 9.82 -6.90
CA LEU A 74 -2.61 10.32 -7.38
C LEU A 74 -3.07 11.62 -6.67
N GLU A 75 -2.62 11.81 -5.43
CA GLU A 75 -2.92 13.00 -4.61
C GLU A 75 -1.84 14.10 -4.73
N MET A 76 -0.85 13.94 -5.63
CA MET A 76 0.20 14.94 -5.81
C MET A 76 -0.37 16.23 -6.39
N GLU A 77 0.03 17.35 -5.79
CA GLU A 77 -0.31 18.68 -6.25
C GLU A 77 0.96 19.51 -6.38
N TRP A 78 1.08 20.26 -7.48
CA TRP A 78 2.22 21.15 -7.73
C TRP A 78 2.45 22.17 -6.61
N LYS A 79 1.38 22.60 -5.91
CA LYS A 79 1.45 23.51 -4.77
C LYS A 79 2.31 22.99 -3.60
N ARG A 80 2.55 21.69 -3.52
CA ARG A 80 3.39 21.09 -2.45
C ARG A 80 4.89 21.20 -2.74
N PHE A 81 5.28 21.62 -3.94
CA PHE A 81 6.68 21.76 -4.37
C PHE A 81 7.17 23.21 -4.44
N TYR A 82 6.30 24.18 -4.14
CA TYR A 82 6.61 25.61 -4.06
C TYR A 82 6.51 26.13 -2.64
#